data_AF-A0A246TQI3-F1
#
_entry.id   AF-A0A246TQI3-F1
#
_cell.length_a   1.000
_cell.length_b   1.000
_cell.length_c   1.000
_cell.angle_alpha   90.00
_cell.angle_beta   90.00
_cell.angle_gamma   90.00
#
_symmetry.space_group_name_H-M   'P 1'
#
loop_
_entity.id
_entity.type
_entity.pdbx_description
1 polymer ?
#
loop_
_entity_poly.entity_id
_entity_poly.type
_entity_poly.pdbx_seq_one_letter_code
_entity_poly.pdbx_strand_id
1 'polypeptide(L)'
;MDYSENDSREFTQWKLDREQALAAHAEHRAEGGRFMESTVSFGLEAIRTAALVNGGAAIAMMAFLGATFSSETESANVVRTSLFAPAFIFAIGAVLSGLASGLAYLAQRFFYDDHALVRYQWQKPFVDDLPEAAPARRRGNSALQLCVTCVCLSYGAVLLGMYKAWSALSSAI
;
A
#
# COMPACT_ATOMS: atom_id res chain seq x y z
N MET A 1 -22.48 -15.10 33.33
CA MET A 1 -23.84 -14.60 33.65
C MET A 1 -24.59 -15.76 34.27
N ASP A 2 -25.36 -15.55 35.35
CA ASP A 2 -26.10 -16.63 36.00
C ASP A 2 -27.43 -16.82 35.27
N TYR A 3 -27.64 -17.98 34.66
CA TYR A 3 -28.92 -18.33 34.02
C TYR A 3 -29.77 -19.01 35.08
N SER A 4 -30.82 -18.34 35.55
CA SER A 4 -31.70 -18.93 36.55
C SER A 4 -32.60 -19.97 35.87
N GLU A 5 -32.82 -21.13 36.50
CA GLU A 5 -33.72 -22.18 35.99
C GLU A 5 -35.17 -21.68 35.79
N ASN A 6 -35.53 -20.56 36.43
CA ASN A 6 -36.86 -19.94 36.35
C ASN A 6 -36.99 -18.85 35.29
N ASP A 7 -35.94 -18.57 34.51
CA ASP A 7 -36.02 -17.59 33.42
C ASP A 7 -36.92 -18.13 32.30
N SER A 8 -37.82 -17.28 31.77
CA SER A 8 -38.59 -17.64 30.58
C SER A 8 -37.66 -17.78 29.38
N ARG A 9 -37.99 -18.69 28.43
CA ARG A 9 -37.17 -18.92 27.23
C ARG A 9 -36.89 -17.65 26.44
N GLU A 10 -37.87 -16.76 26.34
CA GLU A 10 -37.73 -15.44 25.69
C GLU A 10 -36.73 -14.54 26.42
N PHE A 11 -36.73 -14.55 27.75
CA PHE A 11 -35.80 -13.75 28.55
C PHE A 11 -34.37 -14.29 28.45
N THR A 12 -34.20 -15.62 28.43
CA THR A 12 -32.91 -16.27 28.16
C THR A 12 -32.39 -15.90 26.76
N GLN A 13 -33.24 -15.95 25.73
CA GLN A 13 -32.87 -15.55 24.37
C GLN A 13 -32.48 -14.08 24.30
N TRP A 14 -33.24 -13.19 24.92
CA TRP A 14 -32.90 -11.77 24.99
C TRP A 14 -31.53 -11.52 25.66
N LYS A 15 -31.22 -12.23 26.76
CA LYS A 15 -29.90 -12.15 27.41
C LYS A 15 -28.77 -12.61 26.49
N LEU A 16 -28.99 -13.74 25.80
CA LEU A 16 -28.02 -14.29 24.85
C LEU A 16 -27.79 -13.35 23.67
N ASP A 17 -28.84 -12.82 23.05
CA ASP A 17 -28.71 -11.89 21.93
C ASP A 17 -28.05 -10.58 22.37
N ARG A 18 -28.33 -10.09 23.58
CA ARG A 18 -27.65 -8.93 24.15
C ARG A 18 -26.15 -9.19 24.35
N GLU A 19 -25.78 -10.36 24.86
CA GLU A 19 -24.38 -10.73 25.05
C GLU A 19 -23.65 -10.85 23.70
N GLN A 20 -24.29 -11.50 22.72
CA GLN A 20 -23.76 -11.60 21.35
C GLN A 20 -23.61 -10.22 20.70
N ALA A 21 -24.58 -9.32 20.87
CA ALA A 21 -24.49 -7.96 20.35
C ALA A 21 -23.32 -7.19 20.98
N LEU A 22 -23.16 -7.26 22.31
CA LEU A 22 -22.06 -6.62 23.02
C LEU A 22 -20.69 -7.17 22.55
N ALA A 23 -20.59 -8.48 22.40
CA ALA A 23 -19.38 -9.13 21.88
C ALA A 23 -19.08 -8.67 20.46
N ALA A 24 -20.07 -8.67 19.56
CA ALA A 24 -19.92 -8.23 18.17
C ALA A 24 -19.53 -6.74 18.07
N HIS A 25 -20.12 -5.86 18.90
CA HIS A 25 -19.77 -4.43 18.92
C HIS A 25 -18.36 -4.19 19.48
N ALA A 26 -17.91 -5.01 20.42
CA ALA A 26 -16.55 -4.94 20.97
C ALA A 26 -15.52 -5.46 19.95
N GLU A 27 -15.82 -6.59 19.31
CA GLU A 27 -14.99 -7.21 18.28
C GLU A 27 -14.84 -6.28 17.07
N HIS A 28 -15.94 -5.75 16.52
CA HIS A 28 -15.90 -4.84 15.38
C HIS A 28 -15.03 -3.59 15.65
N ARG A 29 -15.12 -3.01 16.86
CA ARG A 29 -14.26 -1.87 17.26
C ARG A 29 -12.79 -2.26 17.39
N ALA A 30 -12.49 -3.50 17.75
CA ALA A 30 -11.13 -3.98 17.95
C ALA A 30 -10.47 -4.48 16.65
N GLU A 31 -11.23 -5.11 15.74
CA GLU A 31 -10.71 -5.75 14.54
C GLU A 31 -10.38 -4.78 13.39
N GLY A 32 -11.28 -3.83 13.11
CA GLY A 32 -11.16 -2.96 11.92
C GLY A 32 -9.85 -2.16 11.90
N GLY A 33 -9.42 -1.65 13.06
CA GLY A 33 -8.15 -0.93 13.18
C GLY A 33 -6.92 -1.82 12.98
N ARG A 34 -6.93 -3.04 13.52
CA ARG A 34 -5.76 -3.93 13.56
C ARG A 34 -5.41 -4.52 12.20
N PHE A 35 -6.41 -5.02 11.46
CA PHE A 35 -6.16 -5.57 10.13
C PHE A 35 -5.67 -4.50 9.15
N MET A 36 -6.24 -3.29 9.26
CA MET A 36 -5.86 -2.18 8.43
C MET A 36 -4.45 -1.69 8.73
N GLU A 37 -4.11 -1.51 10.01
CA GLU A 37 -2.77 -1.13 10.44
C GLU A 37 -1.71 -2.13 9.96
N SER A 38 -1.97 -3.43 10.14
CA SER A 38 -1.06 -4.49 9.69
C SER A 38 -0.85 -4.44 8.17
N THR A 39 -1.93 -4.35 7.39
CA THR A 39 -1.85 -4.36 5.92
C THR A 39 -1.13 -3.13 5.37
N VAL A 40 -1.43 -1.94 5.91
CA VAL A 40 -0.77 -0.69 5.52
C VAL A 40 0.70 -0.70 5.92
N SER A 41 1.05 -1.25 7.09
CA SER A 41 2.44 -1.36 7.55
C SER A 41 3.29 -2.19 6.59
N PHE A 42 2.82 -3.39 6.21
CA PHE A 42 3.51 -4.22 5.21
C PHE A 42 3.61 -3.52 3.85
N GLY A 43 2.55 -2.83 3.41
CA GLY A 43 2.56 -2.07 2.16
C GLY A 43 3.57 -0.93 2.17
N LEU A 44 3.67 -0.19 3.28
CA LEU A 44 4.60 0.92 3.43
C LEU A 44 6.05 0.46 3.41
N GLU A 45 6.35 -0.71 3.98
CA GLU A 45 7.70 -1.29 3.94
C GLU A 45 8.11 -1.71 2.52
N ALA A 46 7.18 -2.30 1.76
CA ALA A 46 7.40 -2.61 0.35
C ALA A 46 7.66 -1.35 -0.49
N ILE A 47 6.91 -0.27 -0.24
CA ILE A 47 7.08 1.03 -0.89
C ILE A 47 8.44 1.65 -0.54
N ARG A 48 8.83 1.64 0.73
CA ARG A 48 10.14 2.15 1.18
C ARG A 48 11.29 1.41 0.52
N THR A 49 11.20 0.08 0.46
CA THR A 49 12.21 -0.75 -0.20
C THR A 49 12.32 -0.38 -1.69
N ALA A 50 11.19 -0.29 -2.40
CA ALA A 50 11.19 0.11 -3.80
C ALA A 50 11.75 1.52 -4.02
N ALA A 51 11.44 2.48 -3.15
CA ALA A 51 11.96 3.84 -3.20
C ALA A 51 13.48 3.89 -2.97
N LEU A 52 13.98 3.13 -1.99
CA LEU A 52 15.42 3.06 -1.67
C LEU A 52 16.22 2.41 -2.79
N VAL A 53 15.74 1.30 -3.36
CA VAL A 53 16.41 0.60 -4.46
C VAL A 53 16.46 1.50 -5.70
N ASN A 54 15.32 2.06 -6.11
CA ASN A 54 15.28 2.95 -7.28
C ASN A 54 16.06 4.24 -7.07
N GLY A 55 15.86 4.91 -5.93
CA GLY A 55 16.55 6.16 -5.62
C GLY A 55 18.06 5.97 -5.49
N GLY A 56 18.49 4.90 -4.80
CA GLY A 56 19.90 4.55 -4.66
C GLY A 56 20.56 4.24 -6.00
N ALA A 57 19.89 3.45 -6.86
CA ALA A 57 20.38 3.15 -8.20
C ALA A 57 20.46 4.42 -9.08
N ALA A 58 19.45 5.29 -9.04
CA ALA A 58 19.45 6.54 -9.78
C ALA A 58 20.61 7.46 -9.34
N ILE A 59 20.83 7.63 -8.02
CA ILE A 59 21.93 8.43 -7.48
C ILE A 59 23.28 7.84 -7.86
N ALA A 60 23.46 6.52 -7.74
CA ALA A 60 24.71 5.85 -8.11
C ALA A 60 25.05 6.05 -9.59
N MET A 61 24.04 5.92 -10.47
CA MET A 61 24.20 6.12 -11.91
C MET A 61 24.52 7.59 -12.24
N MET A 62 23.84 8.55 -11.61
CA MET A 62 24.12 9.97 -11.80
C MET A 62 25.52 10.37 -11.28
N ALA A 63 25.95 9.78 -10.17
CA ALA A 63 27.32 9.97 -9.65
C ALA A 63 28.36 9.44 -10.62
N PHE A 64 28.15 8.24 -11.18
CA PHE A 64 29.02 7.67 -12.21
C PHE A 64 29.07 8.53 -13.47
N LEU A 65 27.90 8.97 -13.97
CA LEU A 65 27.80 9.88 -15.12
C LEU A 65 28.57 11.19 -14.87
N GLY A 66 28.46 11.76 -13.67
CA GLY A 66 29.20 12.96 -13.26
C GLY A 66 30.71 12.75 -13.24
N ALA A 67 31.19 11.62 -12.73
CA ALA A 67 32.61 11.27 -12.72
C ALA A 67 33.20 11.14 -14.14
N THR A 68 32.40 10.65 -15.10
CA THR A 68 32.83 10.51 -16.50
C THR A 68 32.71 11.80 -17.34
N PHE A 69 32.16 12.89 -16.80
CA PHE A 69 31.86 14.09 -17.60
C PHE A 69 33.11 14.81 -18.13
N SER A 70 34.24 14.72 -17.42
CA SER A 70 35.51 15.33 -17.83
C SER A 70 36.37 14.46 -18.75
N SER A 71 35.94 13.24 -19.06
CA SER A 71 36.68 12.32 -19.92
C SER A 71 36.33 12.56 -21.40
N GLU A 72 37.33 12.88 -22.22
CA GLU A 72 37.14 13.08 -23.67
C GLU A 72 37.31 11.81 -24.51
N THR A 73 37.49 10.64 -23.88
CA THR A 73 37.57 9.38 -24.61
C THR A 73 36.22 9.02 -25.25
N GLU A 74 36.25 8.61 -26.51
CA GLU A 74 35.06 8.21 -27.27
C GLU A 74 34.28 7.08 -26.55
N SER A 75 35.00 6.12 -25.96
CA SER A 75 34.42 5.04 -25.14
C SER A 75 33.66 5.56 -23.91
N ALA A 76 34.19 6.56 -23.20
CA ALA A 76 33.52 7.17 -22.07
C ALA A 76 32.22 7.90 -22.50
N ASN A 77 32.23 8.52 -23.68
CA ASN A 77 31.07 9.22 -24.23
C ASN A 77 29.94 8.24 -24.64
N VAL A 78 30.29 7.09 -25.23
CA VAL A 78 29.34 6.02 -25.58
C VAL A 78 28.69 5.41 -24.34
N VAL A 79 29.48 5.12 -23.30
CA VAL A 79 28.95 4.60 -22.03
C VAL A 79 28.03 5.63 -21.36
N ARG A 80 28.44 6.91 -21.32
CA ARG A 80 27.67 7.99 -20.70
C ARG A 80 26.29 8.16 -21.33
N THR A 81 26.23 8.18 -22.66
CA THR A 81 24.95 8.30 -23.40
C THR A 81 24.06 7.08 -23.20
N SER A 82 24.64 5.88 -23.10
CA SER A 82 23.91 4.63 -22.89
C SER A 82 23.37 4.45 -21.47
N LEU A 83 24.05 5.00 -20.46
CA LEU A 83 23.65 4.91 -19.05
C LEU A 83 22.62 5.97 -18.62
N PHE A 84 22.38 7.00 -19.44
CA PHE A 84 21.38 8.02 -19.14
C PHE A 84 19.94 7.45 -19.09
N ALA A 85 19.61 6.57 -20.05
CA ALA A 85 18.30 5.92 -20.09
C ALA A 85 17.99 5.09 -18.83
N PRO A 86 18.84 4.14 -18.38
CA PRO A 86 18.59 3.40 -17.15
C PRO A 86 18.55 4.29 -15.90
N ALA A 87 19.38 5.34 -15.81
CA ALA A 87 19.31 6.30 -14.70
C ALA A 87 17.93 6.97 -14.60
N PHE A 88 17.35 7.37 -15.74
CA PHE A 88 16.02 7.97 -15.79
C PHE A 88 14.91 6.96 -15.45
N ILE A 89 15.04 5.70 -15.87
CA ILE A 89 14.10 4.62 -15.52
C ILE A 89 14.08 4.41 -14.00
N PHE A 90 15.24 4.36 -13.34
CA PHE A 90 15.31 4.27 -11.88
C PHE A 90 14.68 5.50 -11.20
N ALA A 91 14.90 6.72 -11.73
CA ALA A 91 14.26 7.92 -11.20
C ALA A 91 12.72 7.86 -11.29
N ILE A 92 12.17 7.39 -12.43
CA ILE A 92 10.73 7.16 -12.59
C ILE A 92 10.23 6.13 -11.57
N GLY A 93 10.97 5.03 -11.40
CA GLY A 93 10.65 4.00 -10.40
C GLY A 93 10.58 4.57 -8.98
N ALA A 94 11.50 5.47 -8.61
CA ALA A 94 11.52 6.13 -7.30
C ALA A 94 10.29 7.05 -7.12
N VAL A 95 9.95 7.84 -8.15
CA VAL A 95 8.76 8.71 -8.13
C VAL A 95 7.47 7.88 -8.01
N LEU A 96 7.36 6.77 -8.73
CA LEU A 96 6.23 5.85 -8.64
C LEU A 96 6.07 5.28 -7.22
N SER A 97 7.17 4.95 -6.54
CA SER A 97 7.15 4.53 -5.13
C SER A 97 6.64 5.66 -4.21
N GLY A 98 7.10 6.89 -4.43
CA GLY A 98 6.62 8.05 -3.69
C GLY A 98 5.11 8.29 -3.87
N LEU A 99 4.62 8.19 -5.12
CA LEU A 99 3.19 8.28 -5.43
C LEU A 99 2.38 7.17 -4.79
N ALA A 100 2.89 5.93 -4.76
CA ALA A 100 2.26 4.81 -4.08
C ALA A 100 2.05 5.11 -2.58
N SER A 101 3.04 5.71 -1.91
CA SER A 101 2.90 6.12 -0.50
C SER A 101 1.74 7.11 -0.30
N GLY A 102 1.62 8.11 -1.18
CA GLY A 102 0.51 9.06 -1.14
C GLY A 102 -0.86 8.42 -1.38
N LEU A 103 -0.94 7.46 -2.31
CA LEU A 103 -2.16 6.71 -2.59
C LEU A 103 -2.54 5.77 -1.44
N ALA A 104 -1.57 5.16 -0.76
CA ALA A 104 -1.81 4.36 0.44
C ALA A 104 -2.42 5.21 1.56
N TYR A 105 -1.93 6.44 1.76
CA TYR A 105 -2.51 7.39 2.70
C TYR A 105 -3.96 7.75 2.35
N LEU A 106 -4.25 8.04 1.07
CA LEU A 106 -5.61 8.32 0.61
C LEU A 106 -6.54 7.11 0.78
N ALA A 107 -6.06 5.90 0.49
CA ALA A 107 -6.81 4.68 0.72
C ALA A 107 -7.18 4.56 2.21
N GLN A 108 -6.20 4.70 3.11
CA GLN A 108 -6.43 4.63 4.55
C GLN A 108 -7.47 5.65 5.03
N ARG A 109 -7.44 6.87 4.48
CA ARG A 109 -8.45 7.90 4.77
C ARG A 109 -9.86 7.45 4.38
N PHE A 110 -10.04 6.87 3.19
CA PHE A 110 -11.36 6.42 2.73
C PHE A 110 -11.88 5.21 3.52
N PHE A 111 -11.01 4.29 3.92
CA PHE A 111 -11.40 3.15 4.76
C PHE A 111 -11.72 3.57 6.19
N TYR A 112 -11.07 4.61 6.72
CA TYR A 112 -11.46 5.20 7.99
C TYR A 112 -12.88 5.78 7.92
N ASP A 113 -13.20 6.51 6.85
CA ASP A 113 -14.55 7.05 6.64
C ASP A 113 -15.59 5.93 6.48
N ASP A 114 -15.25 4.82 5.81
CA ASP A 114 -16.09 3.62 5.68
C ASP A 114 -16.41 2.98 7.04
N HIS A 115 -15.38 2.76 7.87
CA HIS A 115 -15.53 2.21 9.23
C HIS A 115 -16.29 3.13 10.20
N ALA A 116 -16.28 4.44 9.95
CA ALA A 116 -17.04 5.40 10.77
C ALA A 116 -18.56 5.35 10.49
N LEU A 117 -18.97 4.82 9.33
CA LEU A 117 -20.35 4.77 8.86
C LEU A 117 -20.99 3.40 9.11
N VAL A 118 -20.98 2.99 10.38
CA VAL A 118 -21.55 1.71 10.83
C VAL A 118 -22.65 1.92 11.86
N ARG A 119 -23.76 1.19 11.73
CA ARG A 119 -24.87 1.21 12.69
C ARG A 119 -24.76 0.00 13.62
N TYR A 120 -24.65 0.29 14.92
CA TYR A 120 -24.74 -0.74 15.95
C TYR A 120 -26.22 -0.99 16.28
N GLN A 121 -26.65 -2.25 16.19
CA GLN A 121 -28.02 -2.65 16.49
C GLN A 121 -28.06 -3.90 17.37
N TRP A 122 -29.16 -4.05 18.09
CA TRP A 122 -29.38 -5.16 19.05
C TRP A 122 -30.07 -6.37 18.42
N GLN A 123 -30.45 -6.27 17.15
CA GLN A 123 -31.01 -7.36 16.35
C GLN A 123 -29.97 -7.84 15.34
N LYS A 124 -30.01 -9.12 14.97
CA LYS A 124 -29.09 -9.68 13.97
C LYS A 124 -29.40 -9.11 12.58
N PRO A 125 -28.40 -8.70 11.78
CA PRO A 125 -26.97 -8.63 12.09
C PRO A 125 -26.65 -7.50 13.08
N PHE A 126 -25.86 -7.75 14.13
CA PHE A 126 -25.62 -6.77 15.21
C PHE A 126 -24.83 -5.52 14.79
N VAL A 127 -24.18 -5.60 13.63
CA VAL A 127 -23.40 -4.55 12.99
C VAL A 127 -23.90 -4.46 11.55
N ASP A 128 -24.37 -3.28 11.15
CA ASP A 128 -24.92 -3.04 9.82
C ASP A 128 -24.19 -1.88 9.13
N ASP A 129 -23.74 -2.11 7.91
CA ASP A 129 -23.04 -1.10 7.10
C ASP A 129 -24.07 -0.12 6.55
N LEU A 130 -23.91 1.18 6.83
CA LEU A 130 -24.79 2.16 6.22
C LEU A 130 -24.56 2.20 4.70
N PRO A 131 -25.62 2.30 3.88
CA PRO A 131 -25.47 2.42 2.42
C PRO A 131 -24.66 3.66 2.00
N GLU A 132 -24.59 4.67 2.87
CA GLU A 132 -23.76 5.87 2.73
C GLU A 132 -22.25 5.58 2.72
N ALA A 133 -21.82 4.43 3.26
CA ALA A 133 -20.43 3.99 3.28
C ALA A 133 -19.94 3.47 1.91
N ALA A 134 -20.86 3.01 1.05
CA ALA A 134 -20.54 2.43 -0.26
C ALA A 134 -19.61 3.29 -1.17
N PRO A 135 -19.79 4.62 -1.33
CA PRO A 135 -18.86 5.45 -2.09
C PRO A 135 -17.48 5.61 -1.44
N ALA A 136 -17.37 5.59 -0.11
CA ALA A 136 -16.09 5.63 0.59
C ALA A 136 -15.30 4.34 0.33
N ARG A 137 -15.95 3.17 0.51
CA ARG A 137 -15.39 1.85 0.20
C ARG A 137 -14.88 1.73 -1.23
N ARG A 138 -15.67 2.19 -2.21
CA ARG A 138 -15.27 2.16 -3.64
C ARG A 138 -14.03 3.00 -3.88
N ARG A 139 -13.98 4.24 -3.36
CA ARG A 139 -12.82 5.13 -3.51
C ARG A 139 -11.58 4.58 -2.82
N GLY A 140 -11.73 4.00 -1.62
CA GLY A 140 -10.66 3.32 -0.90
C GLY A 140 -10.06 2.17 -1.70
N ASN A 141 -10.90 1.28 -2.23
CA ASN A 141 -10.46 0.18 -3.07
C ASN A 141 -9.75 0.64 -4.35
N SER A 142 -10.28 1.66 -5.04
CA SER A 142 -9.63 2.20 -6.24
C SER A 142 -8.28 2.85 -5.93
N ALA A 143 -8.15 3.59 -4.84
CA ALA A 143 -6.88 4.17 -4.40
C ALA A 143 -5.86 3.08 -4.05
N LEU A 144 -6.30 2.01 -3.38
CA LEU A 144 -5.47 0.86 -3.06
C LEU A 144 -4.99 0.12 -4.32
N GLN A 145 -5.89 -0.13 -5.28
CA GLN A 145 -5.51 -0.76 -6.56
C GLN A 145 -4.48 0.07 -7.33
N LEU A 146 -4.65 1.39 -7.36
CA LEU A 146 -3.69 2.28 -8.00
C LEU A 146 -2.34 2.26 -7.27
N CYS A 147 -2.35 2.25 -5.94
CA CYS A 147 -1.14 2.08 -5.11
C CYS A 147 -0.39 0.80 -5.46
N VAL A 148 -1.07 -0.35 -5.46
CA VAL A 148 -0.45 -1.65 -5.81
C VAL A 148 0.12 -1.62 -7.21
N THR A 149 -0.62 -1.04 -8.17
CA THR A 149 -0.16 -0.90 -9.56
C THR A 149 1.12 -0.06 -9.64
N CYS A 150 1.18 1.07 -8.93
CA CYS A 150 2.39 1.90 -8.87
C CYS A 150 3.60 1.16 -8.28
N VAL A 151 3.40 0.36 -7.23
CA VAL A 151 4.46 -0.47 -6.64
C VAL A 151 4.96 -1.51 -7.64
N CYS A 152 4.05 -2.25 -8.29
CA CYS A 152 4.42 -3.23 -9.30
C CYS A 152 5.18 -2.59 -10.48
N LEU A 153 4.73 -1.44 -10.98
CA LEU A 153 5.42 -0.68 -12.02
C LEU A 153 6.79 -0.19 -11.56
N SER A 154 6.93 0.21 -10.30
CA SER A 154 8.20 0.62 -9.71
C SER A 154 9.21 -0.52 -9.65
N TYR A 155 8.80 -1.73 -9.26
CA TYR A 155 9.65 -2.93 -9.35
C TYR A 155 9.98 -3.30 -10.79
N GLY A 156 9.02 -3.14 -11.72
CA GLY A 156 9.26 -3.29 -13.15
C GLY A 156 10.34 -2.32 -13.66
N ALA A 157 10.34 -1.07 -13.18
CA ALA A 157 11.36 -0.08 -13.51
C ALA A 157 12.76 -0.49 -12.99
N VAL A 158 12.86 -1.08 -11.80
CA VAL A 158 14.13 -1.64 -11.29
C VAL A 158 14.69 -2.68 -12.25
N LEU A 159 13.87 -3.67 -12.61
CA LEU A 159 14.28 -4.77 -13.50
C LEU A 159 14.68 -4.26 -14.88
N LEU A 160 13.89 -3.35 -15.46
CA LEU A 160 14.19 -2.73 -16.75
C LEU A 160 15.45 -1.86 -16.71
N GLY A 161 15.62 -1.07 -15.65
CA GLY A 161 16.79 -0.23 -15.42
C GLY A 161 18.07 -1.07 -15.31
N MET A 162 18.02 -2.16 -14.56
CA MET A 162 19.14 -3.11 -14.44
C MET A 162 19.46 -3.77 -15.78
N TYR A 163 18.45 -4.25 -16.50
CA TYR A 163 18.65 -4.86 -17.82
C TYR A 163 19.30 -3.89 -18.81
N LYS A 164 18.80 -2.64 -18.86
CA LYS A 164 19.34 -1.60 -19.75
C LYS A 164 20.76 -1.19 -19.37
N ALA A 165 21.03 -1.02 -18.08
CA ALA A 165 22.38 -0.73 -17.58
C ALA A 165 23.37 -1.86 -17.92
N TRP A 166 22.96 -3.11 -17.73
CA TRP A 166 23.76 -4.28 -18.11
C TRP A 166 24.04 -4.30 -19.61
N SER A 167 23.02 -4.11 -20.44
CA SER A 167 23.18 -4.10 -21.90
C SER A 167 24.15 -3.02 -22.36
N ALA A 168 24.06 -1.82 -21.79
CA ALA A 168 24.94 -0.69 -22.08
C ALA A 168 26.40 -0.99 -21.71
N LEU A 169 26.62 -1.65 -20.57
CA LEU A 169 27.96 -2.02 -20.12
C LEU A 169 28.55 -3.13 -21.01
N SER A 170 27.75 -4.15 -21.35
CA SER A 170 28.19 -5.25 -22.21
C SER A 170 28.49 -4.84 -23.65
N SER A 171 27.89 -3.76 -24.15
CA SER A 171 28.20 -3.21 -25.47
C SER A 171 29.47 -2.34 -25.49
N ALA A 172 29.99 -1.98 -24.31
CA ALA A 172 31.15 -1.09 -24.17
C ALA A 172 32.45 -1.81 -23.78
N ILE A 173 32.36 -3.07 -23.36
CA ILE A 173 33.49 -3.99 -23.12
C ILE A 173 33.77 -4.75 -24.42
#